data_AF-A0A7W1Q2G3-F1
#
_entry.id   AF-A0A7W1Q2G3-F1
#
_cell.length_a   1.000
_cell.length_b   1.000
_cell.length_c   1.000
_cell.angle_alpha   90.00
_cell.angle_beta   90.00
_cell.angle_gamma   90.00
#
_symmetry.space_group_name_H-M   'P 1'
#
loop_
_entity.id
_entity.type
_entity.pdbx_description
1 polymer ?
#
loop_
_entity_poly.entity_id
_entity_poly.type
_entity_poly.pdbx_seq_one_letter_code
_entity_poly.pdbx_strand_id
1 'polypeptide(L)'
;MRDADRRVVAIAPDAMELLRPYSDLARLLDSFGRADVLLAAEDVPISVDEDDPDDWTHDVEVVDEVRFAAAALRHPDLVVHRLGLEHPITPGSEDELLAAMSELVGFDPEPGVYCLAPASPSGGAVAQAAERIAKVYGLPLLRYRCLELSVVDGVDDDRVEGMHEAG
;
A
#
# COMPACT_ATOMS: atom_id res chain seq x y z
N MET A 1 -3.18 22.50 -7.98
CA MET A 1 -4.50 22.92 -7.48
C MET A 1 -5.39 21.70 -7.58
N ARG A 2 -5.93 21.23 -6.46
CA ARG A 2 -6.83 20.08 -6.41
C ARG A 2 -8.11 20.41 -7.16
N ASP A 3 -8.59 19.46 -7.97
CA ASP A 3 -9.88 19.57 -8.62
C ASP A 3 -10.95 18.97 -7.71
N ALA A 4 -11.79 19.82 -7.11
CA ALA A 4 -12.74 19.43 -6.06
C ALA A 4 -13.78 18.40 -6.54
N ASP A 5 -14.06 18.38 -7.84
CA ASP A 5 -15.04 17.48 -8.45
C ASP A 5 -14.43 16.12 -8.85
N ARG A 6 -13.10 15.97 -8.73
CA ARG A 6 -12.42 14.70 -9.04
C ARG A 6 -12.19 13.88 -7.80
N ARG A 7 -12.57 12.61 -7.91
CA ARG A 7 -12.33 11.59 -6.90
C ARG A 7 -11.35 10.55 -7.43
N VAL A 8 -10.47 10.06 -6.57
CA VAL A 8 -9.61 8.92 -6.86
C VAL A 8 -9.87 7.79 -5.87
N VAL A 9 -10.03 6.58 -6.40
CA VAL A 9 -9.94 5.33 -5.63
C VAL A 9 -8.58 4.71 -5.95
N ALA A 10 -7.68 4.77 -4.98
CA ALA A 10 -6.35 4.23 -5.08
C ALA A 10 -6.25 2.89 -4.36
N ILE A 11 -5.41 2.00 -4.87
CA ILE A 11 -5.01 0.77 -4.17
C ILE A 11 -3.50 0.73 -4.04
N ALA A 12 -3.02 0.38 -2.85
CA ALA A 12 -1.61 0.20 -2.53
C ALA A 12 -1.37 -1.20 -1.94
N PRO A 13 -0.23 -1.86 -2.27
CA PRO A 13 0.16 -3.12 -1.65
C PRO A 13 0.20 -3.04 -0.13
N ASP A 14 0.77 -1.97 0.42
CA ASP A 14 0.94 -1.78 1.86
C ASP A 14 0.98 -0.28 2.20
N ALA A 15 1.08 0.02 3.50
CA ALA A 15 1.13 1.39 4.00
C ALA A 15 2.38 2.16 3.55
N MET A 16 3.53 1.50 3.36
CA MET A 16 4.81 2.15 3.06
C MET A 16 4.76 2.97 1.76
N GLU A 17 3.95 2.56 0.79
CA GLU A 17 3.70 3.32 -0.43
C GLU A 17 3.10 4.71 -0.16
N LEU A 18 2.42 4.91 0.97
CA LEU A 18 1.90 6.19 1.41
C LEU A 18 2.90 6.95 2.30
N LEU A 19 3.60 6.23 3.18
CA LEU A 19 4.46 6.80 4.24
C LEU A 19 5.78 7.37 3.70
N ARG A 20 6.28 6.86 2.57
CA ARG A 20 7.60 7.22 2.08
C ARG A 20 7.69 8.68 1.63
N PRO A 21 8.76 9.40 2.01
CA PRO A 21 9.06 10.70 1.44
C PRO A 21 9.10 10.64 -0.08
N TYR A 22 8.48 11.63 -0.73
CA TYR A 22 8.38 11.72 -2.20
C TYR A 22 7.64 10.55 -2.85
N SER A 23 6.77 9.85 -2.12
CA SER A 23 5.85 8.86 -2.67
C SER A 23 5.11 9.43 -3.89
N ASP A 24 5.16 8.70 -5.01
CA ASP A 24 4.44 9.07 -6.23
C ASP A 24 2.93 8.94 -6.02
N LEU A 25 2.50 7.97 -5.20
CA LEU A 25 1.12 7.85 -4.75
C LEU A 25 0.69 9.14 -4.04
N ALA A 26 1.40 9.56 -2.99
CA ALA A 26 1.10 10.78 -2.24
C ALA A 26 1.04 12.03 -3.16
N ARG A 27 1.97 12.14 -4.11
CA ARG A 27 2.02 13.24 -5.09
C ARG A 27 0.80 13.25 -6.01
N LEU A 28 0.34 12.07 -6.46
CA LEU A 28 -0.82 11.97 -7.35
C LEU A 28 -2.13 12.22 -6.60
N LEU A 29 -2.26 11.74 -5.36
CA LEU A 29 -3.41 12.04 -4.50
C LEU A 29 -3.64 13.55 -4.36
N ASP A 30 -2.57 14.35 -4.29
CA ASP A 30 -2.65 15.82 -4.20
C ASP A 30 -3.27 16.51 -5.44
N SER A 31 -3.52 15.78 -6.52
CA SER A 31 -4.21 16.30 -7.70
C SER A 31 -5.74 16.19 -7.61
N PHE A 32 -6.27 15.43 -6.65
CA PHE A 32 -7.69 15.12 -6.50
C PHE A 32 -8.32 15.93 -5.36
N GLY A 33 -9.63 16.16 -5.46
CA GLY A 33 -10.40 16.78 -4.38
C GLY A 33 -10.73 15.79 -3.27
N ARG A 34 -10.98 14.53 -3.66
CA ARG A 34 -11.32 13.41 -2.77
C ARG A 34 -10.48 12.18 -3.10
N ALA A 35 -10.05 11.48 -2.07
CA ALA A 35 -9.20 10.31 -2.19
C ALA A 35 -9.63 9.20 -1.23
N ASP A 36 -9.91 8.02 -1.78
CA ASP A 36 -10.05 6.79 -1.00
C ASP A 36 -8.85 5.90 -1.33
N VAL A 37 -8.07 5.51 -0.34
CA VAL A 37 -6.89 4.63 -0.50
C VAL A 37 -7.18 3.30 0.17
N LEU A 38 -7.15 2.21 -0.59
CA LEU A 38 -7.20 0.84 -0.06
C LEU A 38 -5.78 0.31 0.13
N LEU A 39 -5.42 0.01 1.38
CA LEU A 39 -4.21 -0.74 1.72
C LEU A 39 -4.55 -2.24 1.68
N ALA A 40 -3.88 -2.97 0.78
CA ALA A 40 -4.16 -4.37 0.55
C ALA A 40 -3.62 -5.27 1.68
N ALA A 41 -2.35 -5.12 2.04
CA ALA A 41 -1.72 -5.84 3.13
C ALA A 41 -1.41 -4.95 4.34
N GLU A 42 -1.33 -5.59 5.50
CA GLU A 42 -0.77 -5.00 6.72
C GLU A 42 0.71 -5.37 6.77
N ASP A 43 1.56 -4.62 6.07
CA ASP A 43 3.01 -4.79 6.18
C ASP A 43 3.61 -3.47 6.71
N VAL A 44 3.99 -3.49 7.99
CA VAL A 44 4.93 -2.56 8.60
C VAL A 44 6.14 -3.42 8.95
N PRO A 45 7.39 -2.98 8.68
CA PRO A 45 8.56 -3.79 8.98
C PRO A 45 8.55 -4.19 10.45
N ILE A 46 8.36 -5.50 10.65
CA ILE A 46 8.39 -6.14 11.95
C ILE A 46 9.81 -5.96 12.50
N SER A 47 10.00 -5.05 13.46
CA SER A 47 11.03 -5.25 14.47
C SER A 47 10.48 -6.29 15.44
N VAL A 48 10.48 -7.55 15.01
CA VAL A 48 10.13 -8.66 15.89
C VAL A 48 11.19 -8.79 16.98
N ASP A 49 10.84 -8.50 18.22
CA ASP A 49 11.28 -9.36 19.32
C ASP A 49 10.30 -10.55 19.31
N GLU A 50 10.66 -11.65 18.63
CA GLU A 50 9.80 -12.83 18.35
C GLU A 50 9.29 -13.60 19.60
N ASP A 51 9.52 -13.11 20.82
CA ASP A 51 9.35 -13.87 22.07
C ASP A 51 8.13 -13.47 22.92
N ASP A 52 7.28 -12.53 22.51
CA ASP A 52 6.08 -12.15 23.31
C ASP A 52 4.74 -12.53 22.65
N PRO A 53 4.12 -13.67 23.04
CA PRO A 53 2.82 -14.10 22.52
C PRO A 53 1.62 -13.26 23.02
N ASP A 54 1.84 -12.22 23.83
CA ASP A 54 0.81 -11.29 24.31
C ASP A 54 0.86 -9.90 23.62
N ASP A 55 1.58 -9.73 22.50
CA ASP A 55 1.65 -8.46 21.74
C ASP A 55 0.40 -8.16 20.90
N TRP A 56 -0.72 -7.91 21.58
CA TRP A 56 -1.92 -7.29 20.99
C TRP A 56 -1.74 -5.77 20.78
N THR A 57 -0.57 -5.21 21.10
CA THR A 57 -0.27 -3.78 20.96
C THR A 57 0.20 -3.40 19.56
N HIS A 58 0.75 -4.34 18.80
CA HIS A 58 1.25 -4.12 17.44
C HIS A 58 0.20 -3.54 16.48
N ASP A 59 -1.00 -4.15 16.42
CA ASP A 59 -2.09 -3.68 15.55
C ASP A 59 -2.50 -2.24 15.86
N VAL A 60 -2.46 -1.86 17.14
CA VAL A 60 -2.83 -0.52 17.61
C VAL A 60 -1.78 0.51 17.19
N GLU A 61 -0.49 0.19 17.31
CA GLU A 61 0.60 1.08 16.89
C GLU A 61 0.61 1.32 15.37
N VAL A 62 0.33 0.29 14.57
CA VAL A 62 0.22 0.39 13.10
C VAL A 62 -1.00 1.23 12.67
N VAL A 63 -2.12 1.14 13.41
CA VAL A 63 -3.28 2.02 13.20
C VAL A 63 -2.89 3.48 13.38
N ASP A 64 -2.12 3.80 14.41
CA ASP A 64 -1.69 5.16 14.71
C ASP A 64 -0.68 5.71 13.70
N GLU A 65 0.28 4.91 13.19
CA GLU A 65 1.26 5.38 12.21
C GLU A 65 0.62 5.76 10.87
N VAL A 66 -0.24 4.89 10.32
CA VAL A 66 -0.95 5.18 9.06
C VAL A 66 -1.84 6.40 9.22
N ARG A 67 -2.53 6.53 10.37
CA ARG A 67 -3.37 7.69 10.66
C ARG A 67 -2.55 8.97 10.75
N PHE A 68 -1.39 8.91 11.41
CA PHE A 68 -0.48 10.05 11.53
C PHE A 68 0.05 10.50 10.17
N ALA A 69 0.45 9.56 9.31
CA ALA A 69 0.96 9.89 7.99
C ALA A 69 -0.13 10.34 7.01
N ALA A 70 -1.32 9.74 7.07
CA ALA A 70 -2.48 10.24 6.33
C ALA A 70 -2.78 11.70 6.72
N ALA A 71 -2.68 12.05 8.01
CA ALA A 71 -2.80 13.43 8.47
C ALA A 71 -1.65 14.33 7.95
N ALA A 72 -0.42 13.81 7.86
CA ALA A 72 0.73 14.53 7.34
C ALA A 72 0.60 14.90 5.85
N LEU A 73 -0.15 14.12 5.06
CA LEU A 73 -0.45 14.43 3.66
C LEU A 73 -1.32 15.68 3.48
N ARG A 74 -2.02 16.14 4.53
CA ARG A 74 -2.88 17.34 4.51
C ARG A 74 -3.87 17.33 3.33
N HIS A 75 -4.36 16.15 2.98
CA HIS A 75 -5.41 15.97 2.01
C HIS A 75 -6.77 16.05 2.74
N PRO A 76 -7.64 17.03 2.42
CA PRO A 76 -8.80 17.40 3.24
C PRO A 76 -9.88 16.34 3.26
N ASP A 77 -9.93 15.50 2.23
CA ASP A 77 -10.92 14.44 2.06
C ASP A 77 -10.21 13.14 1.63
N LEU A 78 -9.21 12.74 2.43
CA LEU A 78 -8.51 11.47 2.30
C LEU A 78 -9.07 10.48 3.32
N VAL A 79 -9.53 9.33 2.82
CA VAL A 79 -9.95 8.18 3.63
C VAL A 79 -9.03 7.02 3.31
N VAL A 80 -8.51 6.36 4.34
CA VAL A 80 -7.67 5.17 4.21
C VAL A 80 -8.46 3.96 4.71
N HIS A 81 -8.59 2.95 3.86
CA HIS A 81 -9.27 1.68 4.09
C HIS A 81 -8.23 0.57 4.15
N ARG A 82 -8.48 -0.47 4.94
CA ARG A 82 -7.58 -1.63 5.08
C ARG A 82 -8.33 -2.89 4.74
N LEU A 83 -7.71 -3.74 3.92
CA LEU A 83 -8.23 -5.06 3.61
C LEU A 83 -7.72 -6.14 4.58
N GLY A 84 -6.49 -6.00 5.07
CA GLY A 84 -5.92 -6.93 6.05
C GLY A 84 -5.40 -8.24 5.44
N LEU A 85 -4.93 -8.22 4.19
CA LEU A 85 -4.31 -9.41 3.60
C LEU A 85 -2.92 -9.67 4.19
N GLU A 86 -2.56 -10.95 4.30
CA GLU A 86 -1.20 -11.35 4.62
C GLU A 86 -0.23 -11.01 3.48
N HIS A 87 0.99 -10.63 3.84
CA HIS A 87 2.07 -10.43 2.89
C HIS A 87 2.88 -11.74 2.72
N PRO A 88 3.26 -12.14 1.49
CA PRO A 88 3.03 -11.47 0.22
C PRO A 88 1.62 -11.69 -0.32
N ILE A 89 1.05 -10.63 -0.92
CA ILE A 89 -0.26 -10.70 -1.58
C ILE A 89 -0.19 -11.68 -2.74
N THR A 90 -0.97 -12.76 -2.64
CA THR A 90 -0.98 -13.83 -3.64
C THR A 90 -2.06 -13.61 -4.70
N PRO A 91 -1.96 -14.28 -5.88
CA PRO A 91 -3.03 -14.27 -6.87
C PRO A 91 -4.38 -14.80 -6.36
N GLY A 92 -4.38 -15.63 -5.30
CA GLY A 92 -5.61 -16.14 -4.69
C GLY A 92 -6.47 -15.07 -4.01
N SER A 93 -5.89 -13.91 -3.70
CA SER A 93 -6.57 -12.79 -3.04
C SER A 93 -7.26 -11.83 -4.03
N GLU A 94 -7.26 -12.13 -5.34
CA GLU A 94 -7.84 -11.24 -6.36
C GLU A 94 -9.32 -10.93 -6.09
N ASP A 95 -10.12 -11.94 -5.72
CA ASP A 95 -11.56 -11.76 -5.48
C ASP A 95 -11.85 -10.82 -4.31
N GLU A 96 -11.03 -10.87 -3.25
CA GLU A 96 -11.14 -9.97 -2.10
C GLU A 96 -10.74 -8.54 -2.46
N LEU A 97 -9.67 -8.38 -3.23
CA LEU A 97 -9.23 -7.08 -3.75
C LEU A 97 -10.31 -6.45 -4.66
N LEU A 98 -10.91 -7.25 -5.53
CA LEU A 98 -12.01 -6.81 -6.41
C LEU A 98 -13.23 -6.41 -5.61
N ALA A 99 -13.63 -7.21 -4.61
CA ALA A 99 -14.77 -6.91 -3.77
C ALA A 99 -14.58 -5.58 -3.03
N ALA A 100 -13.43 -5.39 -2.37
CA ALA A 100 -13.12 -4.18 -1.64
C ALA A 100 -13.04 -2.95 -2.56
N MET A 101 -12.37 -3.04 -3.71
CA MET A 101 -12.32 -1.93 -4.66
C MET A 101 -13.70 -1.60 -5.25
N SER A 102 -14.50 -2.62 -5.54
CA SER A 102 -15.88 -2.47 -6.03
C SER A 102 -16.75 -1.71 -5.01
N GLU A 103 -16.62 -2.05 -3.73
CA GLU A 103 -17.30 -1.34 -2.64
C GLU A 103 -16.90 0.13 -2.59
N LEU A 104 -15.60 0.43 -2.67
CA LEU A 104 -15.10 1.81 -2.64
C LEU A 104 -15.52 2.61 -3.88
N VAL A 105 -15.46 2.02 -5.08
CA VAL A 105 -15.93 2.69 -6.30
C VAL A 105 -17.42 3.02 -6.20
N GLY A 106 -18.21 2.11 -5.63
CA GLY A 106 -19.65 2.23 -5.53
C GLY A 106 -20.37 1.81 -6.81
N PHE A 107 -21.69 1.63 -6.72
CA PHE A 107 -22.53 1.30 -7.87
C PHE A 107 -22.79 2.56 -8.70
N ASP A 108 -22.52 2.49 -10.02
CA ASP A 108 -22.68 3.61 -10.97
C ASP A 108 -21.89 4.87 -10.57
N PRO A 109 -20.55 4.82 -10.60
CA PRO A 109 -19.71 5.93 -10.14
C PRO A 109 -19.94 7.19 -10.96
N GLU A 110 -20.00 8.33 -10.27
CA GLU A 110 -20.17 9.64 -10.89
C GLU A 110 -19.05 9.96 -11.90
N PRO A 111 -19.30 10.81 -12.90
CA PRO A 111 -18.24 11.31 -13.77
C PRO A 111 -17.11 11.95 -12.97
N GLY A 112 -15.85 11.64 -13.32
CA GLY A 112 -14.68 12.20 -12.64
C GLY A 112 -14.08 11.31 -11.54
N VAL A 113 -14.53 10.06 -11.41
CA VAL A 113 -13.87 9.02 -10.61
C VAL A 113 -12.70 8.40 -11.40
N TYR A 114 -11.55 8.29 -10.76
CA TYR A 114 -10.33 7.68 -11.30
C TYR A 114 -9.93 6.47 -10.47
N CYS A 115 -9.38 5.46 -11.13
CA CYS A 115 -8.69 4.35 -10.48
C CYS A 115 -7.18 4.66 -10.47
N LEU A 116 -6.51 4.48 -9.34
CA LEU A 116 -5.06 4.69 -9.21
C LEU A 116 -4.39 3.43 -8.65
N ALA A 117 -3.39 2.91 -9.35
CA ALA A 117 -2.76 1.64 -9.02
C ALA A 117 -1.24 1.68 -9.21
N PRO A 118 -0.49 0.79 -8.56
CA PRO A 118 0.95 0.69 -8.76
C PRO A 118 1.27 0.33 -10.22
N ALA A 119 2.34 0.92 -10.73
CA ALA A 119 3.00 0.55 -11.98
C ALA A 119 3.83 -0.72 -11.71
N SER A 120 3.22 -1.89 -11.80
CA SER A 120 3.93 -3.16 -11.64
C SER A 120 4.34 -3.72 -13.00
N PRO A 121 5.63 -4.04 -13.25
CA PRO A 121 6.09 -4.59 -14.51
C PRO A 121 5.57 -6.01 -14.77
N SER A 122 5.21 -6.75 -13.71
CA SER A 122 4.73 -8.14 -13.76
C SER A 122 3.24 -8.30 -13.45
N GLY A 123 2.52 -7.20 -13.23
CA GLY A 123 1.08 -7.23 -12.97
C GLY A 123 0.75 -8.04 -11.71
N GLY A 124 1.26 -7.67 -10.54
CA GLY A 124 0.84 -8.30 -9.27
C GLY A 124 -0.68 -8.22 -9.04
N ALA A 125 -1.22 -9.05 -8.15
CA ALA A 125 -2.67 -9.17 -7.89
C ALA A 125 -3.37 -7.81 -7.67
N VAL A 126 -2.71 -6.89 -6.95
CA VAL A 126 -3.15 -5.50 -6.73
C VAL A 126 -3.36 -4.73 -8.05
N ALA A 127 -2.37 -4.80 -8.95
CA ALA A 127 -2.42 -4.13 -10.25
C ALA A 127 -3.50 -4.73 -11.16
N GLN A 128 -3.64 -6.06 -11.15
CA GLN A 128 -4.66 -6.77 -11.94
C GLN A 128 -6.08 -6.45 -11.45
N ALA A 129 -6.29 -6.43 -10.13
CA ALA A 129 -7.58 -6.06 -9.55
C ALA A 129 -7.99 -4.64 -9.98
N ALA A 130 -7.08 -3.68 -9.89
CA ALA A 130 -7.34 -2.31 -10.32
C ALA A 130 -7.64 -2.17 -11.82
N GLU A 131 -6.93 -2.91 -12.67
CA GLU A 131 -7.21 -2.96 -14.12
C GLU A 131 -8.61 -3.49 -14.40
N ARG A 132 -8.98 -4.59 -13.74
CA ARG A 132 -10.30 -5.21 -13.90
C ARG A 132 -11.40 -4.28 -13.41
N ILE A 133 -11.24 -3.62 -12.27
CA ILE A 133 -12.19 -2.62 -11.75
C ILE A 133 -12.31 -1.45 -12.72
N ALA A 134 -11.20 -0.85 -13.14
CA ALA A 134 -11.24 0.26 -14.08
C ALA A 134 -11.96 -0.10 -15.39
N LYS A 135 -11.75 -1.33 -15.89
CA LYS A 135 -12.44 -1.84 -17.07
C LYS A 135 -13.94 -2.06 -16.85
N VAL A 136 -14.33 -2.67 -15.72
CA VAL A 136 -15.74 -2.98 -15.41
C VAL A 136 -16.56 -1.70 -15.27
N TYR A 137 -16.02 -0.70 -14.58
CA TYR A 137 -16.71 0.56 -14.30
C TYR A 137 -16.44 1.66 -15.35
N GLY A 138 -15.58 1.41 -16.34
CA GLY A 138 -15.23 2.39 -17.37
C GLY A 138 -14.43 3.58 -16.84
N LEU A 139 -13.66 3.40 -15.77
CA LEU A 139 -12.90 4.46 -15.11
C LEU A 139 -11.53 4.69 -15.81
N PRO A 140 -11.04 5.94 -15.87
CA PRO A 140 -9.65 6.17 -16.23
C PRO A 140 -8.71 5.57 -15.18
N LEU A 141 -7.73 4.78 -15.64
CA LEU A 141 -6.71 4.17 -14.80
C LEU A 141 -5.40 4.96 -14.87
N LEU A 142 -4.95 5.45 -13.72
CA LEU A 142 -3.65 6.08 -13.53
C LEU A 142 -2.69 5.10 -12.86
N ARG A 143 -1.40 5.28 -13.13
CA ARG A 143 -0.34 4.47 -12.56
C ARG A 143 0.67 5.33 -11.81
N TYR A 144 1.00 4.92 -10.59
CA TYR A 144 2.05 5.52 -9.80
C TYR A 144 3.26 4.59 -9.72
N ARG A 145 4.45 5.16 -9.56
CA ARG A 145 5.68 4.37 -9.39
C ARG A 145 5.83 3.96 -7.93
N CYS A 146 5.98 2.66 -7.69
CA CYS A 146 6.43 2.17 -6.40
C CYS A 146 7.91 2.52 -6.22
N LEU A 147 8.30 2.88 -5.00
CA LEU A 147 9.69 3.12 -4.67
C LEU A 147 10.34 1.78 -4.34
N GLU A 148 11.18 1.26 -5.25
CA GLU A 148 11.87 -0.01 -5.01
C GLU A 148 12.64 0.02 -3.68
N LEU A 149 12.45 -1.03 -2.87
CA LEU A 149 13.29 -1.32 -1.73
C LEU A 149 14.71 -1.52 -2.25
N SER A 150 15.61 -0.59 -1.96
CA SER A 150 17.04 -0.89 -2.00
C SER A 150 17.31 -1.88 -0.88
N VAL A 151 17.28 -3.18 -1.18
CA VAL A 151 17.83 -4.19 -0.28
C VAL A 151 19.33 -3.89 -0.18
N VAL A 152 19.77 -3.40 0.98
CA VAL A 152 21.19 -3.45 1.32
C VAL A 152 21.43 -4.92 1.62
N ASP A 153 22.08 -5.64 0.69
CA ASP A 153 22.66 -6.94 1.00
C ASP A 153 23.47 -6.74 2.29
N GLY A 154 23.02 -7.39 3.37
CA GLY A 154 23.76 -7.42 4.62
C GLY A 154 25.15 -7.92 4.28
N VAL A 155 26.13 -7.04 4.35
CA VAL A 155 27.53 -7.40 4.16
C VAL A 155 27.82 -8.51 5.17
N ASP A 156 28.15 -9.70 4.65
CA ASP A 156 28.75 -10.80 5.39
C ASP A 156 29.96 -10.29 6.19
N ASP A 157 29.73 -9.93 7.45
CA ASP A 157 30.78 -9.61 8.41
C ASP A 157 30.64 -10.58 9.60
N ASP A 158 31.17 -11.79 9.41
CA ASP A 158 32.09 -12.40 10.38
C ASP A 158 32.79 -13.62 9.75
N ARG A 159 33.87 -13.37 9.01
CA ARG A 159 34.91 -14.37 8.75
C ARG A 159 36.24 -13.80 9.17
N VAL A 160 36.67 -14.17 10.39
CA VAL A 160 38.02 -14.38 10.94
C VAL A 160 37.99 -13.91 12.42
N GLU A 161 38.33 -14.68 13.45
CA GLU A 161 39.46 -15.58 13.68
C GLU A 161 39.14 -16.53 14.86
N GLY A 162 39.77 -17.71 14.92
CA GLY A 162 39.72 -18.53 16.13
C GLY A 162 40.27 -19.94 16.01
N MET A 163 41.51 -20.08 15.51
CA MET A 163 42.24 -21.34 15.55
C MET A 163 42.52 -21.74 17.01
N HIS A 164 41.76 -22.71 17.53
CA HIS A 164 42.06 -23.41 18.78
C HIS A 164 41.67 -24.88 18.64
N GLU A 165 42.65 -25.76 18.85
CA GLU A 165 42.63 -27.14 19.41
C GLU A 165 43.80 -27.92 18.80
N ALA A 166 44.92 -28.10 19.51
CA ALA A 166 45.18 -29.08 20.58
C ALA A 166 45.48 -30.48 20.05
N GLY A 167 46.71 -30.96 20.30
CA GLY A 167 47.19 -32.31 19.98
C GLY A 167 48.69 -32.38 19.81
#